data_AF-A0A9X9R3R6-F1
#
_entry.id   AF-A0A9X9R3R6-F1
#
_cell.length_a   1.000
_cell.length_b   1.000
_cell.length_c   1.000
_cell.angle_alpha   90.00
_cell.angle_beta   90.00
_cell.angle_gamma   90.00
#
_symmetry.space_group_name_H-M   'P 1'
#
loop_
_entity.id
_entity.type
_entity.pdbx_description
1 polymer ?
#
loop_
_entity_poly.entity_id
_entity_poly.type
_entity_poly.pdbx_seq_one_letter_code
_entity_poly.pdbx_strand_id
1 'polypeptide(L)' 'MKQVTCPKCGCTVEFEDKSVWEGNRDFEDVNCPNCKEYLTRVFTDGFPNPRVIKRNQE' A
#
# COMPACT_ATOMS: atom_id res chain seq x y z
N MET A 1 -7.66 4.77 3.99
CA MET A 1 -6.29 4.40 4.37
C MET A 1 -6.33 3.05 5.03
N LYS A 2 -5.64 2.09 4.44
CA LYS A 2 -5.44 0.73 4.94
C LYS A 2 -3.99 0.55 5.35
N GLN A 3 -3.75 -0.36 6.30
CA GLN A 3 -2.42 -0.69 6.80
C GLN A 3 -2.16 -2.17 6.57
N VAL A 4 -0.93 -2.49 6.16
CA VAL A 4 -0.46 -3.86 5.97
C VAL A 4 0.97 -3.99 6.49
N THR A 5 1.25 -5.08 7.18
CA THR A 5 2.62 -5.40 7.61
C THR A 5 3.33 -6.15 6.50
N CYS A 6 4.51 -5.68 6.10
CA CYS A 6 5.32 -6.35 5.10
C CYS A 6 5.86 -7.68 5.65
N PRO A 7 5.61 -8.82 4.98
CA PRO A 7 6.08 -10.12 5.46
C PRO A 7 7.60 -10.28 5.37
N LYS A 8 8.27 -9.49 4.53
CA LYS A 8 9.71 -9.58 4.29
C LYS A 8 10.54 -8.69 5.21
N CYS A 9 10.15 -7.43 5.38
CA CYS A 9 10.91 -6.47 6.20
C CYS A 9 10.25 -6.13 7.54
N GLY A 10 9.08 -6.68 7.83
CA GLY A 10 8.35 -6.45 9.09
C GLY A 10 7.81 -5.03 9.28
N CYS A 11 8.03 -4.10 8.33
CA CYS A 11 7.55 -2.73 8.44
C CYS A 11 6.04 -2.65 8.19
N THR A 12 5.34 -1.78 8.92
CA THR A 12 3.94 -1.46 8.66
C THR A 12 3.85 -0.36 7.60
N VAL A 13 3.16 -0.66 6.51
CA VAL A 13 2.94 0.21 5.36
C VAL A 13 1.47 0.63 5.35
N GLU A 14 1.23 1.92 5.21
CA GLU A 14 -0.09 2.49 5.02
C GLU A 14 -0.25 2.96 3.58
N PHE A 15 -1.42 2.72 2.99
CA PHE A 15 -1.77 3.14 1.64
C PHE A 15 -3.23 3.60 1.57
N GLU A 16 -3.52 4.44 0.59
CA GLU A 16 -4.88 4.90 0.28
C GLU A 16 -5.61 3.87 -0.57
N ASP A 17 -6.83 3.52 -0.16
CA ASP A 17 -7.68 2.50 -0.77
C ASP A 17 -9.07 3.05 -1.14
N LYS A 18 -9.27 4.36 -0.99
CA LYS A 18 -10.57 5.00 -1.19
C LYS A 18 -10.54 5.85 -2.45
N SER A 19 -11.49 5.54 -3.34
CA SER A 19 -11.75 6.25 -4.59
C SER A 19 -12.74 7.39 -4.39
N VAL A 20 -12.49 8.55 -5.00
CA VAL A 20 -13.37 9.73 -4.96
C VAL A 20 -14.06 9.97 -6.31
N TRP A 21 -13.64 9.30 -7.38
CA TRP A 21 -14.13 9.49 -8.74
C TRP A 21 -14.64 8.19 -9.38
N GLU A 22 -15.92 8.19 -9.74
CA GLU A 22 -16.53 7.08 -10.47
C GLU A 22 -16.02 7.04 -11.92
N GLY A 23 -15.60 5.85 -12.40
CA GLY A 23 -15.28 5.61 -13.81
C GLY A 23 -13.80 5.39 -14.17
N ASN A 24 -12.85 5.60 -13.24
CA ASN A 24 -11.41 5.41 -13.50
C ASN A 24 -10.77 4.36 -12.59
N ARG A 25 -11.50 3.32 -12.17
CA ARG A 25 -10.98 2.32 -11.22
C ARG A 25 -10.30 1.17 -11.94
N ASP A 26 -9.03 0.93 -11.62
CA ASP A 26 -8.29 -0.27 -12.02
C ASP A 26 -7.64 -0.94 -10.78
N PHE A 27 -7.01 -2.09 -10.96
CA PHE A 27 -6.19 -2.72 -9.94
C PHE A 27 -4.78 -2.15 -9.95
N GLU A 28 -4.40 -1.53 -8.84
CA GLU A 28 -3.05 -1.03 -8.61
C GLU A 28 -2.29 -1.93 -7.63
N ASP A 29 -1.05 -2.26 -7.97
CA ASP A 29 -0.17 -3.04 -7.10
C ASP A 29 0.40 -2.15 -6.00
N VAL A 30 0.36 -2.66 -4.78
CA VAL A 30 0.92 -2.01 -3.59
C VAL A 30 2.17 -2.78 -3.19
N ASN A 31 3.32 -2.16 -3.44
CA ASN A 31 4.62 -2.69 -3.04
C ASN A 31 5.13 -2.00 -1.78
N CYS A 32 5.94 -2.72 -1.00
CA CYS A 32 6.59 -2.15 0.16
C CYS A 32 7.57 -1.05 -0.28
N PRO A 33 7.43 0.19 0.19
CA PRO A 33 8.35 1.27 -0.16
C PRO A 33 9.78 1.01 0.36
N ASN A 34 9.93 0.16 1.40
CA ASN A 34 11.22 -0.19 1.99
C ASN A 34 11.97 -1.28 1.20
N CYS A 35 11.34 -2.45 1.00
CA CYS A 35 12.01 -3.62 0.39
C CYS A 35 11.46 -4.03 -0.99
N LYS A 36 10.53 -3.23 -1.56
CA LYS A 36 9.85 -3.46 -2.85
C LYS A 36 9.02 -4.74 -2.97
N GLU A 37 8.91 -5.51 -1.89
CA GLU A 37 8.09 -6.73 -1.84
C GLU A 37 6.63 -6.41 -2.17
N TYR A 38 5.99 -7.26 -2.96
CA TYR A 38 4.56 -7.16 -3.24
C TYR A 38 3.77 -7.39 -1.93
N LEU A 39 2.88 -6.46 -1.60
CA LEU A 39 2.08 -6.55 -0.38
C LEU A 39 0.67 -6.99 -0.71
N THR A 40 0.02 -6.28 -1.62
CA THR A 40 -1.36 -6.51 -2.03
C THR A 40 -1.65 -5.73 -3.30
N ARG A 41 -2.86 -5.92 -3.84
CA ARG A 41 -3.39 -5.07 -4.90
C ARG A 41 -4.69 -4.44 -4.42
N VAL A 42 -4.96 -3.21 -4.84
CA VAL A 42 -6.15 -2.47 -4.47
C VAL A 42 -6.92 -2.06 -5.71
N PHE A 43 -8.24 -2.10 -5.61
CA PHE A 43 -9.11 -1.55 -6.66
C PHE A 43 -9.34 -0.07 -6.34
N THR A 44 -8.72 0.82 -7.11
CA THR A 44 -8.66 2.25 -6.84
C THR A 44 -8.60 3.03 -8.15
N ASP A 45 -9.07 4.27 -8.12
CA ASP A 45 -8.98 5.24 -9.23
C ASP A 45 -7.80 6.20 -9.11
N GLY A 46 -7.10 6.17 -7.97
CA GLY A 46 -5.95 6.99 -7.65
C GLY A 46 -4.75 6.15 -7.22
N PHE A 47 -3.61 6.80 -7.08
CA PHE A 47 -2.38 6.11 -6.69
C PHE A 47 -2.41 5.74 -5.20
N PRO A 48 -2.20 4.46 -4.82
CA PRO A 48 -2.31 4.02 -3.42
C PRO A 48 -1.28 4.66 -2.47
N ASN A 49 -0.22 5.28 -3.00
CA ASN A 49 0.79 6.03 -2.26
C ASN A 49 1.28 5.34 -0.96
N PRO A 50 1.89 4.15 -1.08
CA PRO A 50 2.31 3.38 0.09
C PRO A 50 3.44 4.07 0.85
N ARG A 51 3.24 4.28 2.15
CA ARG A 51 4.21 4.92 3.06
C ARG A 51 4.51 4.04 4.27
N VAL A 52 5.75 4.00 4.73
CA VAL A 52 6.11 3.30 5.98
C VAL A 52 5.68 4.15 7.17
N ILE A 53 4.78 3.62 8.00
CA ILE A 53 4.33 4.29 9.23
C ILE A 53 4.98 3.71 10.49
N LYS A 54 5.45 2.46 10.43
CA LYS A 54 6.21 1.81 11.50
C LYS A 54 7.34 1.00 10.90
N ARG A 55 8.56 1.25 11.35
CA ARG A 55 9.71 0.39 11.05
C ARG A 55 9.80 -0.65 12.14
N ASN A 56 10.09 -1.91 11.76
CA ASN A 56 10.56 -2.87 12.74
C ASN A 56 11.97 -2.41 13.13
N GLN A 57 12.10 -1.80 14.30
CA GLN A 57 13.40 -1.59 14.93
C GLN A 57 13.80 -2.95 15.51
N GLU A 58 14.96 -3.45 15.09
CA GLU A 58 15.69 -4.47 15.84
C GLU A 58 16.15 -3.90 17.18
#